data_AF-A0AA48K8P0-F1
#
_entry.id   AF-A0AA48K8P0-F1
#
_cell.length_a   1.000
_cell.length_b   1.000
_cell.length_c   1.000
_cell.angle_alpha   90.00
_cell.angle_beta   90.00
_cell.angle_gamma   90.00
#
_symmetry.space_group_name_H-M   'P 1'
#
loop_
_entity.id
_entity.type
_entity.pdbx_description
1 polymer ?
#
loop_
_entity_poly.entity_id
_entity_poly.type
_entity_poly.pdbx_seq_one_letter_code
_entity_poly.pdbx_strand_id
1 'polypeptide(L)' 'MDPHTTRILISALASNARVEAMKAENQHRLATGNSVAYGEDAFLIEAGHLENLAHEIG' A
#
# COMPACT_ATOMS: atom_id res chain seq x y z
N MET A 1 13.70 14.96 13.33
CA MET A 1 13.61 13.93 12.27
C MET A 1 14.46 14.43 11.12
N ASP A 2 15.45 13.66 10.67
CA ASP A 2 16.28 14.06 9.54
C ASP A 2 15.51 13.88 8.22
N PRO A 3 15.93 14.56 7.13
CA PRO A 3 15.22 14.52 5.86
C PRO A 3 15.06 13.12 5.25
N HIS A 4 15.97 12.19 5.54
CA HIS A 4 15.92 10.82 5.04
C HIS A 4 14.80 10.04 5.75
N THR A 5 14.77 10.08 7.07
CA THR A 5 13.69 9.45 7.87
C THR A 5 12.31 10.01 7.51
N THR A 6 12.20 11.33 7.25
CA THR A 6 10.94 11.94 6.79
C THR A 6 10.48 11.40 5.44
N ARG A 7 11.40 11.21 4.48
CA ARG A 7 11.05 10.65 3.15
C ARG A 7 10.58 9.20 3.25
N ILE A 8 11.20 8.40 4.10
CA ILE A 8 10.80 7.01 4.30
C ILE A 8 9.41 6.95 4.93
N LEU A 9 9.15 7.77 5.96
CA LEU A 9 7.84 7.84 6.61
C LEU A 9 6.73 8.25 5.61
N ILE A 10 6.97 9.28 4.79
CA ILE A 10 6.00 9.69 3.76
C ILE A 10 5.73 8.54 2.78
N SER A 11 6.77 7.83 2.37
CA SER A 11 6.64 6.72 1.42
C SER A 11 5.86 5.55 2.00
N ALA A 12 6.12 5.21 3.28
CA ALA A 12 5.38 4.18 4.00
C ALA A 12 3.89 4.55 4.18
N LEU A 13 3.61 5.80 4.57
CA LEU A 13 2.24 6.30 4.69
C LEU A 13 1.50 6.26 3.34
N ALA A 14 2.17 6.64 2.26
CA ALA A 14 1.59 6.60 0.92
C ALA A 14 1.26 5.16 0.48
N SER A 15 2.14 4.19 0.78
CA SER A 15 1.89 2.78 0.49
C SER A 15 0.69 2.22 1.27
N ASN A 16 0.61 2.52 2.57
CA ASN A 16 -0.55 2.15 3.39
C ASN A 16 -1.85 2.76 2.88
N ALA A 17 -1.83 4.04 2.47
CA ALA A 17 -3.00 4.69 1.90
C ALA A 17 -3.47 4.02 0.60
N ARG A 18 -2.54 3.55 -0.26
CA ARG A 18 -2.88 2.79 -1.47
C ARG A 18 -3.50 1.44 -1.14
N VAL A 19 -2.97 0.71 -0.16
CA VAL A 19 -3.56 -0.56 0.30
C VAL A 19 -4.99 -0.37 0.80
N GLU A 20 -5.25 0.65 1.62
CA GLU A 20 -6.60 0.94 2.10
C GLU A 20 -7.54 1.35 0.95
N ALA A 21 -7.06 2.11 -0.03
CA ALA A 21 -7.83 2.42 -1.23
C ALA A 21 -8.17 1.17 -2.06
N MET A 22 -7.22 0.24 -2.22
CA MET A 22 -7.47 -1.05 -2.91
C MET A 22 -8.54 -1.87 -2.21
N LYS A 23 -8.50 -1.93 -0.87
CA LYS A 23 -9.52 -2.62 -0.06
C LYS A 23 -10.89 -1.96 -0.23
N ALA A 24 -10.97 -0.63 -0.14
CA ALA A 24 -12.21 0.11 -0.28
C ALA A 24 -12.84 -0.09 -1.66
N GLU A 25 -12.04 -0.04 -2.73
CA GLU A 25 -12.53 -0.28 -4.09
C GLU A 25 -13.03 -1.73 -4.28
N ASN A 26 -12.29 -2.72 -3.76
CA ASN A 26 -12.73 -4.11 -3.81
C ASN A 26 -14.04 -4.31 -3.04
N GLN A 27 -14.19 -3.70 -1.85
CA GLN A 27 -15.43 -3.74 -1.09
C GLN A 27 -16.58 -3.09 -1.85
N HIS A 28 -16.36 -1.94 -2.48
CA HIS A 28 -17.35 -1.25 -3.29
C HIS A 28 -17.80 -2.11 -4.49
N ARG A 29 -16.85 -2.74 -5.19
CA ARG A 29 -17.14 -3.65 -6.31
C ARG A 29 -17.92 -4.87 -5.87
N LEU A 30 -17.52 -5.52 -4.79
CA LEU A 30 -18.25 -6.67 -4.24
C LEU A 30 -19.67 -6.29 -3.83
N ALA A 31 -19.86 -5.12 -3.20
CA ALA A 31 -21.18 -4.60 -2.82
C ALA A 31 -22.09 -4.32 -4.02
N THR A 32 -21.50 -4.05 -5.20
CA THR A 32 -22.23 -3.79 -6.46
C THR A 32 -22.32 -5.03 -7.35
N GLY A 33 -21.92 -6.21 -6.86
CA GLY A 33 -21.96 -7.46 -7.63
C GLY A 33 -20.86 -7.62 -8.67
N ASN A 34 -19.85 -6.75 -8.65
CA ASN A 34 -18.69 -6.81 -9.53
C ASN A 34 -17.57 -7.67 -8.95
N SER A 35 -16.69 -8.19 -9.82
CA SER A 35 -15.46 -8.85 -9.39
C SER A 35 -14.46 -7.83 -8.79
N VAL A 36 -13.58 -8.31 -7.92
CA VAL A 36 -12.49 -7.50 -7.36
C VAL A 36 -11.61 -6.91 -8.47
N ALA A 37 -11.10 -5.70 -8.25
CA ALA A 37 -10.15 -5.06 -9.16
C ALA A 37 -8.70 -5.41 -8.82
N TYR A 38 -8.41 -5.53 -7.52
CA TYR A 38 -7.06 -5.77 -7.01
C TYR A 38 -6.98 -7.16 -6.40
N GLY A 39 -6.18 -8.03 -7.00
CA GLY A 39 -5.83 -9.35 -6.47
C GLY A 39 -4.61 -9.29 -5.55
N GLU A 40 -4.15 -10.47 -5.12
CA GLU A 40 -3.00 -10.63 -4.23
C GLU A 40 -1.73 -9.94 -4.75
N ASP A 41 -1.44 -10.05 -6.05
CA ASP A 41 -0.26 -9.43 -6.68
C ASP A 41 -0.18 -7.92 -6.43
N ALA A 42 -1.32 -7.21 -6.44
CA ALA A 42 -1.37 -5.77 -6.20
C ALA A 42 -1.00 -5.41 -4.75
N PHE A 43 -1.41 -6.24 -3.79
CA PHE A 43 -1.03 -6.07 -2.38
C PHE A 43 0.44 -6.43 -2.15
N LEU A 44 0.96 -7.47 -2.82
CA LEU A 44 2.35 -7.88 -2.73
C LEU A 44 3.30 -6.80 -3.27
N ILE A 45 2.91 -6.03 -4.28
CA ILE A 45 3.71 -4.89 -4.77
C ILE A 45 3.89 -3.84 -3.66
N GLU A 46 2.81 -3.46 -2.96
CA GLU A 46 2.92 -2.49 -1.86
C GLU A 46 3.67 -3.06 -0.65
N ALA A 47 3.49 -4.36 -0.35
CA ALA A 47 4.27 -5.04 0.68
C ALA A 47 5.76 -5.02 0.37
N GLY A 48 6.16 -5.33 -0.88
CA GLY A 48 7.55 -5.26 -1.32
C GLY A 48 8.12 -3.84 -1.26
N HIS A 49 7.33 -2.81 -1.58
CA HIS A 49 7.75 -1.42 -1.38
C HIS A 49 8.02 -1.10 0.10
N LEU A 50 7.16 -1.56 1.01
CA LEU A 50 7.34 -1.36 2.45
C LEU A 50 8.55 -2.12 3.00
N GLU A 51 8.79 -3.35 2.53
CA GLU A 51 9.96 -4.15 2.90
C GLU A 51 11.27 -3.47 2.47
N ASN A 52 11.32 -2.95 1.24
CA ASN A 52 12.48 -2.19 0.75
C ASN A 52 12.73 -0.94 1.61
N LEU A 53 11.68 -0.18 1.93
CA LEU A 53 11.79 0.99 2.82
C LEU A 53 12.24 0.62 4.23
N ALA A 54 11.81 -0.52 4.76
CA ALA A 54 12.25 -1.01 6.06
C ALA A 54 13.75 -1.39 6.04
N HIS A 55 14.23 -1.95 4.93
CA HIS A 55 15.64 -2.26 4.73
C HIS A 55 16.53 -1.01 4.64
N GLU A 56 15.99 0.12 4.16
CA GLU A 56 16.71 1.41 4.15
C GLU A 56 16.86 2.04 5.54
N ILE A 57 16.06 1.61 6.53
CA ILE A 57 16.13 2.08 7.91
C ILE A 57 17.05 1.19 8.78
N GLY A 58 17.08 -0.11 8.51
CA GLY A 58 17.82 -1.13 9.28
C GLY A 58 19.32 -1.09 9.05
#